data_AF-A0A7X6SK01-F1
#
_entry.id   AF-A0A7X6SK01-F1
#
_cell.length_a   1.000
_cell.length_b   1.000
_cell.length_c   1.000
_cell.angle_alpha   90.00
_cell.angle_beta   90.00
_cell.angle_gamma   90.00
#
_symmetry.space_group_name_H-M   'P 1'
#
loop_
_entity.id
_entity.type
_entity.pdbx_description
1 polymer ?
#
loop_
_entity_poly.entity_id
_entity_poly.type
_entity_poly.pdbx_seq_one_letter_code
_entity_poly.pdbx_strand_id
1 'polypeptide(L)'
;MALSFRLPTPTVGRDVPRSLVVAVEIVGALSGIAAIVMLSSNTVVLVLLGVLFISSAAMSLVLSRPSLLVNIAIITMWFDSVGVGPVRTGRVIAALTIAMVIARVMTSQWRPPKLQARAWIGPAAFFGWALLSGLWSSSSGAWMTGIAELTLGAIYAMIMLCFLEDEEQFSKAMKSWVWTGVPIAIISYYLYNMIESNQKDPAEENRIVGFTGNANAYAALLAIAVGVAFLFSRRAKTKLERFSYYGAMLLFMAALLTTGSRAGILQLVVTLMYIAVTMPGIERRQRVRTSLGGGVFVAIGMVIAAWF
;
A
#
# COMPACT_ATOMS: atom_id res chain seq x y z
N MET A 1 14.44 -11.44 24.12
CA MET A 1 13.33 -10.58 24.57
C MET A 1 12.33 -10.45 23.45
N ALA A 2 11.17 -11.09 23.55
CA ALA A 2 10.07 -10.82 22.64
C ALA A 2 9.48 -9.46 23.02
N LEU A 3 9.62 -8.46 22.15
CA LEU A 3 8.93 -7.18 22.29
C LEU A 3 7.42 -7.45 22.23
N SER A 4 6.74 -7.46 23.37
CA SER A 4 5.30 -7.42 23.40
C SER A 4 4.87 -6.02 22.92
N PHE A 5 4.71 -5.86 21.60
CA PHE A 5 3.96 -4.75 21.04
C PHE A 5 2.48 -4.94 21.40
N ARG A 6 2.13 -4.72 22.67
CA ARG A 6 0.74 -4.43 23.01
C ARG A 6 0.44 -3.07 22.41
N LEU A 7 -0.19 -3.07 21.25
CA LEU A 7 -0.79 -1.88 20.68
C LEU A 7 -1.76 -1.31 21.73
N PRO A 8 -1.71 -0.01 22.01
CA PRO A 8 -2.65 0.61 22.94
C PRO A 8 -4.06 0.49 22.34
N THR A 9 -4.85 -0.45 22.86
CA THR A 9 -6.26 -0.61 22.49
C THR A 9 -7.03 0.65 22.90
N PRO A 10 -7.68 1.37 21.97
CA PRO A 10 -8.66 2.37 22.35
C PRO A 10 -9.94 1.63 22.73
N THR A 11 -10.06 1.23 24.00
CA THR A 11 -11.28 0.68 24.61
C THR A 11 -12.22 1.80 25.01
N VAL A 12 -12.64 2.65 24.08
CA VAL A 12 -13.81 3.50 24.29
C VAL A 12 -14.96 2.85 23.53
N GLY A 13 -15.91 2.28 24.29
CA GLY A 13 -17.14 1.70 23.77
C GLY A 13 -17.82 2.70 22.85
N ARG A 14 -18.05 2.28 21.59
CA ARG A 14 -18.72 3.09 20.59
C ARG A 14 -20.23 2.90 20.74
N ASP A 15 -20.87 3.72 21.55
CA ASP A 15 -22.34 3.81 21.58
C ASP A 15 -22.81 4.76 20.47
N VAL A 16 -22.54 4.42 19.21
CA VAL A 16 -23.18 5.08 18.08
C VAL A 16 -24.47 4.31 17.77
N PRO A 17 -25.65 4.95 17.79
CA PRO A 17 -26.92 4.27 17.53
C PRO A 17 -26.87 3.61 16.15
N ARG A 18 -27.24 2.32 16.10
CA ARG A 18 -27.16 1.48 14.88
C ARG A 18 -27.91 2.08 13.70
N SER A 19 -28.98 2.84 13.95
CA SER A 19 -29.73 3.58 12.93
C SER A 19 -28.89 4.65 12.22
N LEU A 20 -28.03 5.35 12.96
CA LEU A 20 -27.16 6.39 12.41
C LEU A 20 -26.03 5.77 11.57
N VAL A 21 -25.48 4.64 12.01
CA VAL A 21 -24.52 3.84 11.23
C VAL A 21 -25.14 3.38 9.89
N VAL A 22 -26.36 2.84 9.92
CA VAL A 22 -27.06 2.37 8.71
C VAL A 22 -27.41 3.53 7.78
N ALA A 23 -27.89 4.66 8.32
CA ALA A 23 -28.19 5.84 7.51
C ALA A 23 -26.95 6.37 6.78
N VAL A 24 -25.83 6.43 7.48
CA VAL A 24 -24.53 6.85 6.94
C VAL A 24 -24.03 5.84 5.89
N GLU A 25 -24.17 4.53 6.12
CA GLU A 25 -23.82 3.50 5.12
C GLU A 25 -24.70 3.59 3.85
N ILE A 26 -26.00 3.87 3.98
CA ILE A 26 -26.92 4.06 2.84
C ILE A 26 -26.52 5.30 2.04
N VAL A 27 -26.27 6.43 2.70
CA VAL A 27 -25.79 7.66 2.05
C VAL A 27 -24.48 7.40 1.31
N GLY A 28 -23.58 6.60 1.91
CA GLY A 28 -22.33 6.23 1.28
C GLY A 28 -22.50 5.32 0.06
N ALA A 29 -23.36 4.32 0.14
CA ALA A 29 -23.67 3.45 -0.99
C ALA A 29 -24.31 4.22 -2.17
N LEU A 30 -25.28 5.08 -1.87
CA LEU A 30 -25.93 5.94 -2.87
C LEU A 30 -24.94 6.93 -3.51
N SER A 31 -24.05 7.51 -2.71
CA SER A 31 -22.97 8.37 -3.21
C SER A 31 -22.00 7.57 -4.10
N GLY A 32 -21.62 6.35 -3.72
CA GLY A 32 -20.75 5.49 -4.55
C GLY A 32 -21.39 5.15 -5.90
N ILE A 33 -22.68 4.82 -5.92
CA ILE A 33 -23.43 4.56 -7.16
C ILE A 33 -23.49 5.81 -8.04
N ALA A 34 -23.81 6.97 -7.45
CA ALA A 34 -23.83 8.25 -8.16
C ALA A 34 -22.45 8.58 -8.75
N ALA A 35 -21.37 8.30 -8.02
CA ALA A 35 -20.03 8.53 -8.52
C ALA A 35 -19.67 7.67 -9.74
N ILE A 36 -20.03 6.39 -9.73
CA ILE A 36 -19.76 5.48 -10.86
C ILE A 36 -20.46 5.98 -12.12
N VAL A 37 -21.72 6.41 -11.99
CA VAL A 37 -22.51 6.95 -13.10
C VAL A 37 -21.89 8.26 -13.61
N MET A 38 -21.46 9.15 -12.72
CA MET A 38 -20.93 10.45 -13.12
C MET A 38 -19.49 10.39 -13.67
N LEU A 39 -18.67 9.45 -13.20
CA LEU A 39 -17.33 9.19 -13.73
C LEU A 39 -17.34 8.55 -15.12
N SER A 40 -18.44 7.93 -15.54
CA SER A 40 -18.60 7.43 -16.92
C SER A 40 -18.84 8.52 -17.96
N SER A 41 -18.97 9.80 -17.55
CA SER A 41 -19.24 10.91 -18.46
C SER A 41 -18.00 11.74 -18.78
N ASN A 42 -17.95 12.27 -20.00
CA ASN A 42 -16.81 13.01 -20.54
C ASN A 42 -16.79 14.50 -20.16
N THR A 43 -17.61 14.92 -19.20
CA THR A 43 -17.70 16.32 -18.75
C THR A 43 -16.94 16.50 -17.44
N VAL A 44 -16.02 17.47 -17.40
CA VAL A 44 -15.20 17.81 -16.23
C VAL A 44 -16.06 18.03 -14.97
N VAL A 45 -17.24 18.62 -15.11
CA VAL A 45 -18.19 18.84 -14.01
C VAL A 45 -18.71 17.52 -13.42
N LEU A 46 -19.00 16.52 -14.26
CA LEU A 46 -19.45 15.22 -13.80
C LEU A 46 -18.32 14.40 -13.17
N VAL A 47 -17.08 14.57 -13.64
CA VAL A 47 -15.90 14.03 -12.96
C VAL A 47 -15.71 14.64 -11.57
N LEU A 48 -15.82 15.96 -11.44
CA LEU A 48 -15.72 16.65 -10.15
C LEU A 48 -16.83 16.23 -9.17
N LEU A 49 -18.06 16.10 -9.65
CA LEU A 49 -19.18 15.58 -8.85
C LEU A 49 -18.95 14.12 -8.46
N GLY A 50 -18.44 13.29 -9.37
CA GLY A 50 -18.08 11.90 -9.07
C GLY A 50 -17.03 11.79 -7.95
N VAL A 51 -15.98 12.60 -7.99
CA VAL A 51 -14.97 12.68 -6.92
C VAL A 51 -15.58 13.14 -5.60
N LEU A 52 -16.50 14.11 -5.63
CA LEU A 52 -17.19 14.61 -4.44
C LEU A 52 -18.08 13.52 -3.81
N PHE A 53 -18.78 12.75 -4.63
CA PHE A 53 -19.60 11.62 -4.19
C PHE A 53 -18.76 10.45 -3.64
N ILE A 54 -17.60 10.12 -4.24
CA ILE A 54 -16.67 9.14 -3.66
C ILE A 54 -16.15 9.63 -2.31
N SER A 55 -15.80 10.92 -2.22
CA SER A 55 -15.29 11.52 -0.98
C SER A 55 -16.36 11.51 0.11
N SER A 56 -17.62 11.82 -0.24
CA SER A 56 -18.79 11.67 0.62
C SER A 56 -18.97 10.22 1.07
N ALA A 57 -18.95 9.26 0.14
CA ALA A 57 -19.12 7.84 0.45
C ALA A 57 -18.05 7.30 1.38
N ALA A 58 -16.79 7.63 1.08
CA ALA A 58 -15.65 7.31 1.90
C ALA A 58 -15.78 7.94 3.30
N MET A 59 -16.11 9.24 3.37
CA MET A 59 -16.29 9.93 4.66
C MET A 59 -17.43 9.31 5.48
N SER A 60 -18.53 8.93 4.83
CA SER A 60 -19.66 8.23 5.44
C SER A 60 -19.23 6.88 6.04
N LEU A 61 -18.65 6.00 5.24
CA LEU A 61 -18.15 4.69 5.66
C LEU A 61 -17.09 4.77 6.77
N VAL A 62 -16.27 5.82 6.73
CA VAL A 62 -15.17 6.04 7.66
C VAL A 62 -15.68 6.59 9.00
N LEU A 63 -16.65 7.50 8.99
CA LEU A 63 -17.29 7.99 10.21
C LEU A 63 -18.11 6.87 10.89
N SER A 64 -18.75 6.01 10.10
CA SER A 64 -19.52 4.87 10.64
C SER A 64 -18.62 3.76 11.19
N ARG A 65 -17.48 3.48 10.52
CA ARG A 65 -16.53 2.43 10.92
C ARG A 65 -15.07 2.86 10.73
N PRO A 66 -14.50 3.60 11.69
CA PRO A 66 -13.11 4.06 11.66
C PRO A 66 -12.07 2.94 11.49
N SER A 67 -12.39 1.71 11.91
CA SER A 67 -11.53 0.54 11.72
C SER A 67 -11.38 0.12 10.25
N LEU A 68 -12.30 0.55 9.36
CA LEU A 68 -12.17 0.32 7.92
C LEU A 68 -11.11 1.20 7.27
N LEU A 69 -10.71 2.33 7.90
CA LEU A 69 -9.69 3.20 7.33
C LEU A 69 -8.37 2.50 7.07
N VAL A 70 -7.96 1.62 7.98
CA VAL A 70 -6.75 0.82 7.83
C VAL A 70 -6.84 -0.04 6.58
N ASN A 71 -7.97 -0.71 6.36
CA ASN A 71 -8.18 -1.56 5.18
C ASN A 71 -8.21 -0.72 3.90
N ILE A 72 -8.97 0.38 3.91
CA ILE A 72 -9.09 1.28 2.75
C ILE A 72 -7.71 1.82 2.39
N ALA A 73 -6.98 2.37 3.35
CA ALA A 73 -5.67 2.95 3.15
C ALA A 73 -4.65 1.92 2.61
N ILE A 74 -4.62 0.71 3.16
CA ILE A 74 -3.70 -0.30 2.65
C ILE A 74 -4.09 -0.70 1.21
N ILE A 75 -5.37 -0.98 0.95
CA ILE A 75 -5.83 -1.40 -0.38
C ILE A 75 -5.54 -0.33 -1.44
N THR A 76 -5.70 0.94 -1.09
CA THR A 76 -5.56 2.05 -2.03
C THR A 76 -4.11 2.34 -2.42
N MET A 77 -3.13 1.78 -1.71
CA MET A 77 -1.73 1.82 -2.14
C MET A 77 -1.55 1.22 -3.54
N TRP A 78 -2.35 0.24 -3.93
CA TRP A 78 -2.31 -0.31 -5.29
C TRP A 78 -2.82 0.66 -6.37
N PHE A 79 -3.66 1.62 -5.99
CA PHE A 79 -4.38 2.53 -6.89
C PHE A 79 -3.84 3.96 -6.82
N ASP A 80 -2.65 4.17 -6.27
CA ASP A 80 -2.16 5.50 -5.93
C ASP A 80 -2.08 6.46 -7.13
N SER A 81 -1.91 5.94 -8.35
CA SER A 81 -1.90 6.77 -9.57
C SER A 81 -3.16 6.67 -10.42
N VAL A 82 -4.21 6.00 -9.94
CA VAL A 82 -5.54 6.17 -10.51
C VAL A 82 -6.03 7.57 -10.14
N GLY A 83 -6.34 8.37 -11.15
CA GLY A 83 -6.69 9.77 -10.97
C GLY A 83 -7.02 10.49 -12.27
N VAL A 84 -7.60 11.68 -12.16
CA VAL A 84 -7.87 12.57 -13.29
C VAL A 84 -7.13 13.88 -13.05
N GLY A 85 -6.19 14.21 -13.95
CA GLY A 85 -5.34 15.40 -13.82
C GLY A 85 -4.49 15.37 -12.54
N PRO A 86 -4.46 16.45 -11.73
CA PRO A 86 -3.67 16.50 -10.50
C PRO A 86 -4.28 15.70 -9.33
N VAL A 87 -5.53 15.25 -9.47
CA VAL A 87 -6.25 14.52 -8.42
C VAL A 87 -5.96 13.04 -8.53
N ARG A 88 -5.27 12.49 -7.54
CA ARG A 88 -4.91 11.07 -7.44
C ARG A 88 -5.57 10.43 -6.23
N THR A 89 -5.91 9.15 -6.33
CA THR A 89 -6.61 8.38 -5.28
C THR A 89 -5.94 8.51 -3.92
N GLY A 90 -4.61 8.37 -3.84
CA GLY A 90 -3.94 8.48 -2.55
C GLY A 90 -3.97 9.89 -1.96
N ARG A 91 -3.92 10.94 -2.80
CA ARG A 91 -4.04 12.33 -2.32
C ARG A 91 -5.43 12.59 -1.72
N VAL A 92 -6.47 12.06 -2.35
CA VAL A 92 -7.85 12.15 -1.83
C VAL A 92 -7.96 11.44 -0.48
N ILE A 93 -7.40 10.25 -0.36
CA ILE A 93 -7.44 9.46 0.89
C ILE A 93 -6.62 10.12 2.00
N ALA A 94 -5.47 10.69 1.66
CA ALA A 94 -4.65 11.44 2.59
C ALA A 94 -5.39 12.68 3.11
N ALA A 95 -6.04 13.45 2.22
CA ALA A 95 -6.85 14.59 2.62
C ALA A 95 -8.05 14.17 3.50
N LEU A 96 -8.78 13.13 3.11
CA LEU A 96 -9.87 12.56 3.91
C LEU A 96 -9.40 12.09 5.28
N THR A 97 -8.23 11.46 5.35
CA THR A 97 -7.61 11.03 6.60
C THR A 97 -7.31 12.21 7.51
N ILE A 98 -6.65 13.25 7.00
CA ILE A 98 -6.31 14.44 7.78
C ILE A 98 -7.59 15.09 8.31
N ALA A 99 -8.58 15.28 7.44
CA ALA A 99 -9.88 15.81 7.83
C ALA A 99 -10.54 14.96 8.92
N MET A 100 -10.43 13.63 8.84
CA MET A 100 -11.01 12.73 9.82
C MET A 100 -10.27 12.73 11.16
N VAL A 101 -8.93 12.80 11.16
CA VAL A 101 -8.15 12.97 12.39
C VAL A 101 -8.55 14.27 13.09
N ILE A 102 -8.64 15.37 12.34
CA ILE A 102 -9.10 16.67 12.86
C ILE A 102 -10.52 16.55 13.41
N ALA A 103 -11.45 16.01 12.62
CA ALA A 103 -12.84 15.82 13.03
C ALA A 103 -12.95 14.98 14.30
N ARG A 104 -12.20 13.88 14.42
CA ARG A 104 -12.20 13.04 15.62
C ARG A 104 -11.66 13.75 16.84
N VAL A 105 -10.57 14.50 16.69
CA VAL A 105 -9.98 15.30 17.78
C VAL A 105 -10.94 16.40 18.24
N MET A 106 -11.72 16.99 17.32
CA MET A 106 -12.67 18.05 17.63
C MET A 106 -14.01 17.55 18.19
N THR A 107 -14.50 16.40 17.72
CA THR A 107 -15.87 15.92 18.03
C THR A 107 -15.92 14.82 19.08
N SER A 108 -14.79 14.18 19.41
CA SER A 108 -14.76 13.05 20.33
C SER A 108 -13.64 13.18 21.37
N GLN A 109 -13.74 12.42 22.46
CA GLN A 109 -12.66 12.33 23.45
C GLN A 109 -11.47 11.48 22.98
N TRP A 110 -11.49 11.01 21.72
CA TRP A 110 -10.40 10.22 21.16
C TRP A 110 -9.11 11.03 21.12
N ARG A 111 -8.01 10.41 21.53
CA ARG A 111 -6.66 10.97 21.41
C ARG A 111 -5.78 10.00 20.63
N PRO A 112 -4.87 10.51 19.77
CA PRO A 112 -3.95 9.65 19.06
C PRO A 112 -3.06 8.88 20.04
N PRO A 113 -2.70 7.64 19.71
CA PRO A 113 -1.87 6.82 20.58
C PRO A 113 -0.50 7.48 20.81
N LYS A 114 -0.04 7.48 22.06
CA LYS A 114 1.28 8.02 22.42
C LYS A 114 2.37 7.11 21.87
N LEU A 115 2.89 7.46 20.71
CA LEU A 115 4.06 6.80 20.12
C LEU A 115 5.32 7.19 20.90
N GLN A 116 6.23 6.24 21.07
CA GLN A 116 7.50 6.50 21.75
C GLN A 116 8.35 7.43 20.89
N ALA A 117 8.96 8.46 21.48
CA ALA A 117 9.80 9.44 20.76
C ALA A 117 10.90 8.77 19.91
N ARG A 118 11.47 7.67 20.38
CA ARG A 118 12.49 6.89 19.64
C ARG A 118 12.00 6.33 18.31
N ALA A 119 10.71 6.01 18.18
CA ALA A 119 10.13 5.51 16.93
C ALA A 119 10.12 6.58 15.83
N TRP A 120 10.19 7.85 16.23
CA TRP A 120 10.16 8.99 15.32
C TRP A 120 11.54 9.40 14.82
N ILE A 121 12.62 9.00 15.49
CA ILE A 121 13.98 9.45 15.14
C ILE A 121 14.34 9.06 13.70
N GLY A 122 14.11 7.80 13.32
CA GLY A 122 14.40 7.31 11.96
C GLY A 122 13.61 8.06 10.88
N PRO A 123 12.26 8.08 10.95
CA PRO A 123 11.43 8.85 10.03
C PRO A 123 11.80 10.34 10.00
N ALA A 124 12.03 10.99 11.15
CA ALA A 124 12.38 12.40 11.23
C ALA A 124 13.74 12.70 10.61
N ALA A 125 14.75 11.85 10.85
CA ALA A 125 16.07 11.98 10.23
C ALA A 125 15.98 11.83 8.71
N PHE A 126 15.20 10.85 8.22
CA PHE A 126 14.99 10.63 6.80
C PHE A 126 14.24 11.79 6.14
N PHE A 127 13.16 12.29 6.75
CA PHE A 127 12.43 13.47 6.28
C PHE A 127 13.29 14.73 6.29
N GLY A 128 14.08 14.94 7.36
CA GLY A 128 15.01 16.06 7.46
C GLY A 128 16.05 16.01 6.34
N TRP A 129 16.65 14.84 6.10
CA TRP A 129 17.57 14.65 4.98
C TRP A 129 16.90 14.88 3.62
N ALA A 130 15.69 14.34 3.40
CA ALA A 130 14.97 14.53 2.15
C ALA A 130 14.65 16.02 1.89
N LEU A 131 14.24 16.77 2.92
CA LEU A 131 14.01 18.21 2.82
C LEU A 131 15.31 18.96 2.51
N LEU A 132 16.39 18.67 3.24
CA LEU A 132 17.71 19.29 3.01
C LEU A 132 18.24 18.98 1.61
N SER A 133 17.89 17.84 1.01
CA SER A 133 18.29 17.48 -0.35
C SER A 133 17.82 18.44 -1.43
N GLY A 134 16.84 19.30 -1.12
CA GLY A 134 16.44 20.40 -1.99
C GLY A 134 17.58 21.41 -2.24
N LEU A 135 18.54 21.54 -1.31
CA LEU A 135 19.67 22.47 -1.44
C LEU A 135 20.68 22.06 -2.53
N TRP A 136 20.70 20.78 -2.92
CA TRP A 136 21.60 20.25 -3.96
C TRP A 136 20.85 19.48 -5.06
N SER A 137 19.53 19.64 -5.15
CA SER A 137 18.74 18.99 -6.21
C SER A 137 19.03 19.64 -7.57
N SER A 138 19.26 18.81 -8.59
CA SER A 138 19.40 19.27 -9.98
C SER A 138 18.07 19.66 -10.62
N SER A 139 16.94 19.26 -10.03
CA SER A 139 15.59 19.56 -10.51
C SER A 139 14.65 19.80 -9.35
N SER A 140 14.21 21.06 -9.19
CA SER A 140 13.27 21.45 -8.14
C SER A 140 11.92 20.75 -8.29
N GLY A 141 11.46 20.52 -9.52
CA GLY A 141 10.20 19.82 -9.79
C GLY A 141 10.23 18.33 -9.41
N ALA A 142 11.32 17.63 -9.73
CA ALA A 142 11.50 16.24 -9.33
C ALA A 142 11.63 16.10 -7.80
N TRP A 143 12.37 17.01 -7.16
CA TRP A 143 12.49 17.05 -5.71
C TRP A 143 11.14 17.32 -5.03
N MET A 144 10.37 18.33 -5.47
CA MET A 144 9.03 18.60 -4.95
C MET A 144 8.10 17.39 -5.08
N THR A 145 8.17 16.68 -6.20
CA THR A 145 7.37 15.48 -6.44
C THR A 145 7.76 14.37 -5.46
N GLY A 146 9.06 14.14 -5.26
CA GLY A 146 9.56 13.17 -4.29
C GLY A 146 9.18 13.49 -2.85
N ILE A 147 9.22 14.76 -2.45
CA ILE A 147 8.75 15.20 -1.12
C ILE A 147 7.24 14.99 -0.97
N ALA A 148 6.45 15.26 -2.01
CA ALA A 148 5.01 15.03 -1.97
C ALA A 148 4.67 13.54 -1.83
N GLU A 149 5.35 12.65 -2.58
CA GLU A 149 5.20 11.19 -2.48
C GLU A 149 5.65 10.67 -1.10
N LEU A 150 6.75 11.20 -0.57
CA LEU A 150 7.24 10.84 0.76
C LEU A 150 6.25 11.27 1.86
N THR A 151 5.71 12.48 1.75
CA THR A 151 4.67 13.01 2.66
C THR A 151 3.42 12.14 2.60
N LEU A 152 3.03 11.70 1.40
CA LEU A 152 1.92 10.78 1.22
C LEU A 152 2.17 9.46 1.96
N GLY A 153 3.34 8.86 1.79
CA GLY A 153 3.75 7.65 2.52
C GLY A 153 3.72 7.83 4.04
N ALA A 154 4.13 8.99 4.56
CA ALA A 154 4.03 9.29 5.98
C ALA A 154 2.58 9.43 6.47
N ILE A 155 1.69 10.00 5.67
CA ILE A 155 0.26 10.07 6.01
C ILE A 155 -0.32 8.65 6.08
N TYR A 156 0.01 7.77 5.14
CA TYR A 156 -0.39 6.36 5.20
C TYR A 156 0.15 5.66 6.45
N ALA A 157 1.42 5.87 6.79
CA ALA A 157 1.99 5.35 8.03
C ALA A 157 1.26 5.90 9.27
N MET A 158 0.86 7.17 9.25
CA MET A 158 0.08 7.79 10.32
C MET A 158 -1.33 7.22 10.46
N ILE A 159 -2.00 6.89 9.35
CA ILE A 159 -3.28 6.15 9.38
C ILE A 159 -3.09 4.86 10.15
N MET A 160 -2.07 4.09 9.78
CA MET A 160 -1.76 2.82 10.43
C MET A 160 -1.47 3.03 11.92
N LEU A 161 -0.66 4.00 12.29
CA LEU A 161 -0.29 4.22 13.69
C LEU A 161 -1.46 4.73 14.55
N CYS A 162 -2.36 5.54 13.98
CA CYS A 162 -3.48 6.14 14.71
C CYS A 162 -4.71 5.22 14.82
N PHE A 163 -4.97 4.41 13.78
CA PHE A 163 -6.23 3.67 13.63
C PHE A 163 -6.06 2.15 13.69
N LEU A 164 -4.84 1.63 13.81
CA LEU A 164 -4.65 0.21 14.03
C LEU A 164 -4.95 -0.14 15.50
N GLU A 165 -6.00 -0.94 15.68
CA GLU A 165 -6.51 -1.32 17.00
C GLU A 165 -5.89 -2.63 17.50
N ASP A 166 -5.68 -3.61 16.60
CA ASP A 166 -5.17 -4.94 16.94
C ASP A 166 -4.31 -5.60 15.82
N GLU A 167 -3.56 -6.65 16.19
CA GLU A 167 -2.79 -7.44 15.22
C GLU A 167 -3.71 -8.15 14.21
N GLU A 168 -4.94 -8.50 14.63
CA GLU A 168 -5.89 -9.20 13.78
C GLU A 168 -6.39 -8.31 12.62
N GLN A 169 -6.73 -7.04 12.89
CA GLN A 169 -7.06 -6.06 11.85
C GLN A 169 -5.88 -5.84 10.91
N PHE A 170 -4.65 -5.71 11.42
CA PHE A 170 -3.46 -5.58 10.57
C PHE A 170 -3.32 -6.80 9.65
N SER A 171 -3.43 -7.99 10.22
CA SER A 171 -3.34 -9.25 9.48
C SER A 171 -4.44 -9.36 8.41
N LYS A 172 -5.68 -9.03 8.74
CA LYS A 172 -6.80 -9.02 7.79
C LYS A 172 -6.57 -8.02 6.66
N ALA A 173 -6.12 -6.80 6.99
CA ALA A 173 -5.84 -5.75 6.02
C ALA A 173 -4.73 -6.18 5.04
N MET A 174 -3.64 -6.72 5.56
CA MET A 174 -2.51 -7.20 4.74
C MET A 174 -2.87 -8.42 3.89
N LYS A 175 -3.72 -9.33 4.40
CA LYS A 175 -4.27 -10.42 3.57
C LYS A 175 -5.12 -9.87 2.43
N SER A 176 -6.03 -8.94 2.73
CA SER A 176 -6.86 -8.31 1.71
C SER A 176 -6.00 -7.61 0.66
N TRP A 177 -4.97 -6.89 1.08
CA TRP A 177 -4.04 -6.20 0.20
C TRP A 177 -3.29 -7.13 -0.75
N VAL A 178 -2.78 -8.26 -0.23
CA VAL A 178 -2.19 -9.32 -1.07
C VAL A 178 -3.21 -9.80 -2.10
N TRP A 179 -4.42 -10.15 -1.67
CA TRP A 179 -5.42 -10.69 -2.59
C TRP A 179 -5.97 -9.66 -3.59
N THR A 180 -5.98 -8.37 -3.26
CA THR A 180 -6.27 -7.30 -4.22
C THR A 180 -5.13 -7.11 -5.21
N GLY A 181 -3.87 -7.31 -4.80
CA GLY A 181 -2.73 -7.24 -5.69
C GLY A 181 -2.74 -8.30 -6.79
N VAL A 182 -3.26 -9.51 -6.50
CA VAL A 182 -3.28 -10.65 -7.45
C VAL A 182 -3.98 -10.30 -8.78
N PRO A 183 -5.26 -9.87 -8.80
CA PRO A 183 -5.92 -9.50 -10.05
C PRO A 183 -5.23 -8.32 -10.73
N ILE A 184 -4.68 -7.37 -9.97
CA ILE A 184 -3.94 -6.23 -10.54
C ILE A 184 -2.69 -6.71 -11.27
N ALA A 185 -1.94 -7.64 -10.69
CA ALA A 185 -0.76 -8.22 -11.32
C ALA A 185 -1.12 -9.09 -12.54
N ILE A 186 -2.23 -9.84 -12.50
CA ILE A 186 -2.75 -10.57 -13.68
C ILE A 186 -3.09 -9.60 -14.81
N ILE A 187 -3.90 -8.58 -14.52
CA ILE A 187 -4.34 -7.59 -15.52
C ILE A 187 -3.13 -6.84 -16.08
N SER A 188 -2.20 -6.42 -15.21
CA SER A 188 -0.99 -5.71 -15.64
C SER A 188 -0.11 -6.56 -16.55
N TYR A 189 0.04 -7.86 -16.24
CA TYR A 189 0.78 -8.80 -17.08
C TYR A 189 0.06 -9.10 -18.41
N TYR A 190 -1.27 -9.21 -18.39
CA TYR A 190 -2.06 -9.42 -19.59
C TYR A 190 -2.02 -8.21 -20.53
N LEU A 191 -2.20 -7.00 -20.00
CA LEU A 191 -2.11 -5.76 -20.77
C LEU A 191 -0.72 -5.57 -21.39
N TYR A 192 0.34 -5.95 -20.67
CA TYR A 192 1.70 -5.95 -21.21
C TYR A 192 1.85 -6.80 -22.47
N ASN A 193 1.26 -7.99 -22.48
CA ASN A 193 1.36 -8.92 -23.60
C ASN A 193 0.41 -8.59 -24.76
N MET A 194 -0.69 -7.85 -24.51
CA MET A 194 -1.67 -7.49 -25.54
C MET A 194 -1.30 -6.25 -26.36
N ILE A 195 -0.47 -5.35 -25.85
CA ILE A 195 -0.12 -4.12 -26.57
C ILE A 195 1.01 -4.40 -27.56
N GLU A 196 0.65 -5.02 -28.68
CA GLU A 196 1.54 -5.35 -29.82
C GLU A 196 2.18 -4.08 -30.44
N SER A 197 1.57 -2.90 -30.22
CA SER A 197 2.04 -1.61 -30.73
C SER A 197 3.24 -1.02 -30.00
N ASN A 198 3.53 -1.44 -28.76
CA ASN A 198 4.68 -0.89 -28.04
C ASN A 198 5.99 -1.63 -28.35
N GLN A 199 5.96 -2.75 -29.08
CA GLN A 199 7.17 -3.46 -29.49
C GLN A 199 7.96 -2.76 -30.62
N LYS A 200 7.48 -1.61 -31.13
CA LYS A 200 8.05 -0.97 -32.32
C LYS A 200 9.10 0.11 -32.06
N ASP A 201 9.26 0.59 -30.84
CA ASP A 201 10.34 1.54 -30.50
C ASP A 201 11.32 0.92 -29.49
N PRO A 202 12.57 0.61 -29.89
CA PRO A 202 13.60 0.07 -29.00
C PRO A 202 14.10 1.07 -27.94
N ALA A 203 13.59 2.31 -27.94
CA ALA A 203 13.95 3.37 -27.00
C ALA A 203 12.96 3.53 -25.82
N GLU A 204 11.72 3.05 -25.94
CA GLU A 204 10.78 3.05 -24.83
C GLU A 204 10.83 1.68 -24.13
N GLU A 205 11.48 1.61 -22.97
CA GLU A 205 11.44 0.42 -22.12
C GLU A 205 9.97 0.04 -21.85
N ASN A 206 9.48 -1.02 -22.50
CA ASN A 206 8.17 -1.58 -22.23
C ASN A 206 8.14 -2.11 -20.80
N ARG A 207 7.47 -1.38 -19.91
CA ARG A 207 7.46 -1.68 -18.48
C ARG A 207 6.05 -1.67 -17.97
N ILE A 208 5.70 -2.70 -17.19
CA ILE A 208 4.42 -2.69 -16.51
C ILE A 208 4.45 -1.70 -15.35
N VAL A 209 3.45 -0.82 -15.30
CA VAL A 209 3.31 0.22 -14.26
C VAL A 209 2.11 -0.02 -13.34
N GLY A 210 1.30 -1.03 -13.65
CA GLY A 210 0.02 -1.29 -12.98
C GLY A 210 -0.84 -0.03 -12.88
N PHE A 211 -1.53 0.14 -11.76
CA PHE A 211 -2.29 1.35 -11.44
C PHE A 211 -1.47 2.42 -10.70
N THR A 212 -0.15 2.26 -10.63
CA THR A 212 0.76 3.19 -9.95
C THR A 212 1.43 4.19 -10.91
N GLY A 213 1.23 4.05 -12.22
CA GLY A 213 1.75 5.00 -13.22
C GLY A 213 3.28 5.14 -13.26
N ASN A 214 4.00 4.37 -12.44
CA ASN A 214 5.46 4.36 -12.35
C ASN A 214 5.93 2.93 -12.08
N ALA A 215 6.74 2.38 -12.99
CA ALA A 215 7.22 1.00 -12.91
C ALA A 215 8.04 0.73 -11.63
N ASN A 216 8.80 1.73 -11.13
CA ASN A 216 9.59 1.57 -9.91
C ASN A 216 8.71 1.54 -8.66
N ALA A 217 7.67 2.39 -8.60
CA ALA A 217 6.71 2.39 -7.50
C ALA A 217 5.92 1.07 -7.48
N TYR A 218 5.48 0.60 -8.65
CA TYR A 218 4.80 -0.69 -8.78
C TYR A 218 5.69 -1.86 -8.34
N ALA A 219 6.95 -1.85 -8.79
CA ALA A 219 7.92 -2.88 -8.42
C ALA A 219 8.17 -2.92 -6.91
N ALA A 220 8.21 -1.76 -6.24
CA ALA A 220 8.30 -1.69 -4.79
C ALA A 220 7.10 -2.35 -4.09
N LEU A 221 5.88 -2.10 -4.57
CA LEU A 221 4.67 -2.75 -4.03
C LEU A 221 4.70 -4.26 -4.24
N LEU A 222 5.09 -4.72 -5.43
CA LEU A 222 5.22 -6.15 -5.74
C LEU A 222 6.28 -6.84 -4.85
N ALA A 223 7.44 -6.21 -4.66
CA ALA A 223 8.49 -6.71 -3.78
C ALA A 223 8.00 -6.90 -2.34
N ILE A 224 7.26 -5.92 -1.82
CA ILE A 224 6.64 -6.01 -0.49
C ILE A 224 5.55 -7.10 -0.47
N ALA A 225 4.72 -7.17 -1.51
CA ALA A 225 3.64 -8.17 -1.62
C ALA A 225 4.17 -9.60 -1.59
N VAL A 226 5.30 -9.88 -2.25
CA VAL A 226 5.98 -11.18 -2.14
C VAL A 226 6.41 -11.47 -0.70
N GLY A 227 7.00 -10.49 -0.01
CA GLY A 227 7.39 -10.63 1.40
C GLY A 227 6.20 -10.91 2.32
N VAL A 228 5.09 -10.19 2.16
CA VAL A 228 3.87 -10.38 2.95
C VAL A 228 3.21 -11.72 2.64
N ALA A 229 3.12 -12.12 1.37
CA ALA A 229 2.61 -13.43 0.97
C ALA A 229 3.47 -14.58 1.52
N PHE A 230 4.80 -14.42 1.54
CA PHE A 230 5.70 -15.37 2.18
C PHE A 230 5.42 -15.52 3.68
N LEU A 231 5.26 -14.40 4.40
CA LEU A 231 4.89 -14.41 5.83
C LEU A 231 3.57 -15.16 6.07
N PHE A 232 2.55 -14.92 5.24
CA PHE A 232 1.26 -15.61 5.39
C PHE A 232 1.28 -17.08 4.97
N SER A 233 2.08 -17.47 3.98
CA SER A 233 2.26 -18.89 3.61
C SER A 233 2.76 -19.74 4.80
N ARG A 234 3.58 -19.14 5.66
CA ARG A 234 4.13 -19.77 6.88
C ARG A 234 3.10 -19.84 7.99
N ARG A 235 2.23 -18.83 8.11
CA ARG A 235 1.14 -18.77 9.10
C ARG A 235 -0.13 -19.51 8.63
N ALA A 236 -0.17 -19.99 7.39
CA ALA A 236 -1.33 -20.68 6.81
C ALA A 236 -1.65 -21.97 7.59
N LYS A 237 -2.94 -22.16 7.89
CA LYS A 237 -3.44 -23.30 8.67
C LYS A 237 -3.65 -24.54 7.80
N THR A 238 -3.98 -24.34 6.52
CA THR A 238 -4.27 -25.42 5.57
C THR A 238 -3.22 -25.47 4.46
N LYS A 239 -3.05 -26.66 3.86
CA LYS A 239 -2.16 -26.82 2.69
C LYS A 239 -2.65 -25.96 1.52
N LEU A 240 -3.97 -25.89 1.29
CA LEU A 240 -4.56 -25.10 0.22
C LEU A 240 -4.27 -23.61 0.38
N GLU A 241 -4.46 -23.05 1.59
CA GLU A 241 -4.12 -21.66 1.89
C GLU A 241 -2.62 -21.40 1.67
N ARG A 242 -1.75 -22.33 2.07
CA ARG A 242 -0.31 -22.21 1.84
C ARG A 242 0.03 -22.19 0.34
N PHE A 243 -0.54 -23.11 -0.44
CA PHE A 243 -0.32 -23.17 -1.88
C PHE A 243 -0.86 -21.94 -2.61
N SER A 244 -1.98 -21.38 -2.16
CA SER A 244 -2.54 -20.17 -2.77
C SER A 244 -1.62 -18.95 -2.57
N TYR A 245 -0.97 -18.82 -1.40
CA TYR A 245 0.06 -17.79 -1.21
C TYR A 245 1.31 -18.02 -2.06
N TYR A 246 1.74 -19.27 -2.27
CA TYR A 246 2.84 -19.55 -3.21
C TYR A 246 2.48 -19.19 -4.65
N GLY A 247 1.24 -19.45 -5.07
CA GLY A 247 0.73 -19.00 -6.37
C GLY A 247 0.76 -17.47 -6.48
N ALA A 248 0.29 -16.75 -5.46
CA ALA A 248 0.34 -15.28 -5.42
C ALA A 248 1.78 -14.76 -5.48
N MET A 249 2.72 -15.38 -4.77
CA MET A 249 4.14 -15.01 -4.81
C MET A 249 4.73 -15.15 -6.22
N LEU A 250 4.48 -16.29 -6.90
CA LEU A 250 4.97 -16.51 -8.26
C LEU A 250 4.40 -15.46 -9.22
N LEU A 251 3.12 -15.14 -9.07
CA LEU A 251 2.46 -14.14 -9.89
C LEU A 251 3.04 -12.73 -9.67
N PHE A 252 3.27 -12.34 -8.42
CA PHE A 252 3.93 -11.06 -8.12
C PHE A 252 5.36 -11.02 -8.60
N MET A 253 6.09 -12.14 -8.54
CA MET A 253 7.45 -12.21 -9.07
C MET A 253 7.46 -12.08 -10.60
N ALA A 254 6.55 -12.75 -11.31
CA ALA A 254 6.43 -12.62 -12.75
C ALA A 254 6.12 -11.16 -13.14
N ALA A 255 5.15 -10.53 -12.46
CA ALA A 255 4.84 -9.12 -12.64
C ALA A 255 6.04 -8.22 -12.28
N LEU A 256 6.80 -8.55 -11.23
CA LEU A 256 7.96 -7.75 -10.80
C LEU A 256 9.04 -7.75 -11.88
N LEU A 257 9.32 -8.91 -12.49
CA LEU A 257 10.30 -9.02 -13.56
C LEU A 257 9.89 -8.20 -14.79
N THR A 258 8.61 -8.20 -15.16
CA THR A 258 8.11 -7.41 -16.29
C THR A 258 8.03 -5.90 -16.00
N THR A 259 8.29 -5.45 -14.76
CA THR A 259 8.49 -4.01 -14.50
C THR A 259 9.83 -3.49 -15.00
N GLY A 260 10.80 -4.36 -15.27
CA GLY A 260 12.19 -3.98 -15.59
C GLY A 260 12.92 -3.22 -14.47
N SER A 261 12.36 -3.14 -13.25
CA SER A 261 12.91 -2.32 -12.18
C SER A 261 14.02 -3.04 -11.40
N ARG A 262 15.28 -2.68 -11.68
CA ARG A 262 16.45 -3.15 -10.91
C ARG A 262 16.33 -2.81 -9.42
N ALA A 263 15.81 -1.63 -9.11
CA ALA A 263 15.56 -1.18 -7.73
C ALA A 263 14.51 -2.06 -7.03
N GLY A 264 13.43 -2.44 -7.72
CA GLY A 264 12.42 -3.35 -7.18
C GLY A 264 12.96 -4.75 -6.88
N ILE A 265 13.83 -5.28 -7.74
CA ILE A 265 14.52 -6.56 -7.50
C ILE A 265 15.40 -6.46 -6.25
N LEU A 266 16.24 -5.42 -6.16
CA LEU A 266 17.06 -5.14 -4.98
C LEU A 266 16.22 -5.03 -3.70
N GLN A 267 15.08 -4.36 -3.77
CA GLN A 267 14.16 -4.24 -2.64
C GLN A 267 13.57 -5.59 -2.24
N LEU A 268 13.23 -6.46 -3.20
CA LEU A 268 12.77 -7.82 -2.90
C LEU A 268 13.85 -8.59 -2.13
N VAL A 269 15.13 -8.48 -2.52
CA VAL A 269 16.26 -9.08 -1.80
C VAL A 269 16.28 -8.67 -0.34
N VAL A 270 16.30 -7.36 -0.12
CA VAL A 270 16.42 -6.78 1.21
C VAL A 270 15.23 -7.18 2.06
N THR A 271 14.03 -7.19 1.47
CA THR A 271 12.79 -7.60 2.15
C THR A 271 12.84 -9.07 2.56
N LEU A 272 13.21 -9.98 1.66
CA LEU A 272 13.30 -11.41 1.96
C LEU A 272 14.42 -11.71 2.97
N MET A 273 15.58 -11.05 2.84
CA MET A 273 16.67 -11.16 3.80
C MET A 273 16.24 -10.67 5.19
N TYR A 274 15.59 -9.51 5.26
CA TYR A 274 15.08 -8.96 6.51
C TYR A 274 14.09 -9.90 7.16
N ILE A 275 13.12 -10.45 6.41
CA ILE A 275 12.16 -11.42 6.93
C ILE A 275 12.86 -12.67 7.46
N ALA A 276 13.82 -13.22 6.70
CA ALA A 276 14.57 -14.41 7.13
C ALA A 276 15.38 -14.15 8.40
N VAL A 277 15.99 -12.97 8.54
CA VAL A 277 16.83 -12.60 9.69
C VAL A 277 16.01 -12.28 10.93
N THR A 278 14.89 -11.58 10.78
CA THR A 278 14.08 -11.08 11.91
C THR A 278 12.99 -12.05 12.37
N MET A 279 12.75 -13.13 11.63
CA MET A 279 11.72 -14.10 11.98
C MET A 279 11.98 -14.77 13.35
N PRO A 280 11.04 -14.65 14.31
CA PRO A 280 11.12 -15.39 15.57
C PRO A 280 10.83 -16.88 15.34
N GLY A 281 11.55 -17.75 16.05
CA GLY A 281 11.33 -19.22 16.02
C GLY A 281 12.17 -20.02 15.02
N ILE A 282 13.08 -19.39 14.28
CA ILE A 282 14.05 -20.09 13.42
C ILE A 282 15.38 -20.27 14.17
N GLU A 283 15.84 -21.52 14.30
CA GLU A 283 17.16 -21.84 14.85
C GLU A 283 18.28 -21.13 14.08
N ARG A 284 19.36 -20.75 14.77
CA ARG A 284 20.46 -19.95 14.19
C ARG A 284 21.05 -20.58 12.91
N ARG A 285 21.16 -21.92 12.84
CA ARG A 285 21.62 -22.65 11.64
C ARG A 285 20.61 -22.62 10.48
N GLN A 286 19.33 -22.77 10.77
CA GLN A 286 18.27 -22.67 9.76
C GLN A 286 18.18 -21.26 9.20
N ARG A 287 18.38 -20.24 10.04
CA ARG A 287 18.41 -18.82 9.65
C ARG A 287 19.49 -18.55 8.61
N VAL A 288 20.70 -19.05 8.85
CA VAL A 288 21.83 -18.94 7.90
C VAL A 288 21.51 -19.66 6.59
N ARG A 289 20.94 -20.88 6.63
CA ARG A 289 20.53 -21.60 5.42
C ARG A 289 19.44 -20.89 4.63
N THR A 290 18.42 -20.34 5.29
CA THR A 290 17.36 -19.59 4.61
C THR A 290 17.84 -18.25 4.07
N SER A 291 18.76 -17.57 4.77
CA SER A 291 19.38 -16.33 4.27
C SER A 291 20.29 -16.59 3.08
N LEU A 292 21.08 -17.67 3.10
CA LEU A 292 21.89 -18.11 1.95
C LEU A 292 20.99 -18.53 0.77
N GLY A 293 19.93 -19.31 1.03
CA GLY A 293 18.96 -19.71 0.01
C GLY A 293 18.24 -18.51 -0.61
N GLY A 294 17.83 -17.53 0.21
CA GLY A 294 17.26 -16.26 -0.27
C GLY A 294 18.27 -15.45 -1.08
N GLY A 295 19.53 -15.38 -0.64
CA GLY A 295 20.61 -14.72 -1.38
C GLY A 295 20.91 -15.38 -2.73
N VAL A 296 20.93 -16.71 -2.80
CA VAL A 296 21.11 -17.47 -4.06
C VAL A 296 19.92 -17.28 -4.99
N PHE A 297 18.70 -17.38 -4.47
CA PHE A 297 17.47 -17.15 -5.26
C PHE A 297 17.44 -15.76 -5.88
N VAL A 298 17.89 -14.78 -5.12
CA VAL A 298 18.08 -13.40 -5.57
C VAL A 298 19.18 -13.27 -6.61
N ALA A 299 20.34 -13.89 -6.40
CA ALA A 299 21.46 -13.83 -7.34
C ALA A 299 21.04 -14.41 -8.69
N ILE A 300 20.28 -15.52 -8.67
CA ILE A 300 19.65 -16.09 -9.86
C ILE A 300 18.69 -15.07 -10.50
N GLY A 301 17.82 -14.43 -9.71
CA GLY A 301 16.93 -13.37 -10.20
C GLY A 301 17.67 -12.17 -10.82
N MET A 302 18.80 -11.75 -10.25
CA MET A 302 19.65 -10.69 -10.79
C MET A 302 20.36 -11.10 -12.08
N VAL A 303 20.85 -12.34 -12.15
CA VAL A 303 21.44 -12.87 -13.38
C VAL A 303 20.37 -12.93 -14.47
N ILE A 304 19.17 -13.43 -14.17
CA ILE A 304 18.06 -13.43 -15.12
C ILE A 304 17.73 -12.00 -15.57
N ALA A 305 17.60 -11.06 -14.64
CA ALA A 305 17.30 -9.66 -14.95
C ALA A 305 18.45 -8.88 -15.61
N ALA A 306 19.68 -9.39 -15.60
CA ALA A 306 20.80 -8.81 -16.33
C ALA A 306 20.86 -9.29 -17.79
N TRP A 307 20.10 -10.34 -18.11
CA TRP A 307 19.99 -10.93 -19.44
C TRP A 307 18.72 -10.48 -20.21
N PHE A 308 17.83 -9.74 -19.55
CA PHE A 308 16.69 -9.03 -20.14
C PHE A 308 16.95 -7.53 -20.09
#